data_AF-A0A2T5LR12-F1
#
_entry.id   AF-A0A2T5LR12-F1
#
_cell.length_a   1.000
_cell.length_b   1.000
_cell.length_c   1.000
_cell.angle_alpha   90.00
_cell.angle_beta   90.00
_cell.angle_gamma   90.00
#
_symmetry.space_group_name_H-M   'P 1'
#
loop_
_entity.id
_entity.type
_entity.pdbx_description
1 polymer ?
#
loop_
_entity_poly.entity_id
_entity_poly.type
_entity_poly.pdbx_seq_one_letter_code
_entity_poly.pdbx_strand_id
1 'polypeptide(L)'
;MDPNMNNLLKWGIQNSTQNGEQPSDDTNANANTTTTANGTDTSRGLTPQMLSALFGGPSDADLMKAAMEALHSDEVDLENKMIAFDNFEQLLESIDNANNLEPLGLWTPLVQLLQHEEADMRRMAAWCVGTAVQNNEKAQDKVFPLASMIVRLSS
;
A
#
# COMPACT_ATOMS: atom_id res chain seq x y z
N MET A 1 10.62 -16.89 17.68
CA MET A 1 11.36 -15.63 17.47
C MET A 1 11.78 -15.60 16.01
N ASP A 2 11.36 -14.58 15.27
CA ASP A 2 11.62 -14.48 13.83
C ASP A 2 13.12 -14.24 13.53
N PRO A 3 13.78 -15.13 12.75
CA PRO A 3 15.20 -14.99 12.40
C PRO A 3 15.53 -13.67 11.70
N ASN A 4 14.59 -13.12 10.93
CA ASN A 4 14.72 -11.83 10.24
C ASN A 4 14.84 -10.66 11.21
N MET A 5 14.10 -10.68 12.32
CA MET A 5 14.14 -9.62 13.34
C MET A 5 15.49 -9.64 14.08
N ASN A 6 16.03 -10.83 14.35
CA ASN A 6 17.35 -10.98 14.96
C ASN A 6 18.48 -10.45 14.05
N ASN A 7 18.37 -10.69 12.74
CA ASN A 7 19.32 -10.16 11.77
C ASN A 7 19.19 -8.63 11.61
N LEU A 8 17.96 -8.09 11.63
CA LEU A 8 17.70 -6.64 11.59
C LEU A 8 18.29 -5.93 12.83
N LEU A 9 18.11 -6.51 14.01
CA LEU A 9 18.70 -5.99 15.25
C LEU A 9 20.24 -6.01 15.20
N LYS A 10 20.86 -7.10 14.74
CA LYS A 10 22.32 -7.19 14.57
C LYS A 10 22.84 -6.13 13.60
N TRP A 11 22.16 -5.94 12.47
CA TRP A 11 22.50 -4.92 11.50
C TRP A 11 22.40 -3.51 12.10
N GLY A 12 21.30 -3.21 12.83
CA GLY A 12 21.10 -1.93 13.50
C GLY A 12 22.22 -1.60 14.50
N ILE A 13 22.64 -2.59 15.30
CA ILE A 13 23.76 -2.44 16.26
C ILE A 13 25.09 -2.18 15.55
N GLN A 14 25.35 -2.83 14.41
CA GLN A 14 26.58 -2.65 13.64
C GLN A 14 26.68 -1.26 13.01
N ASN A 15 25.55 -0.68 12.58
CA ASN A 15 25.53 0.65 11.97
C ASN A 15 25.33 1.80 12.97
N SER A 16 24.83 1.55 14.19
CA SER A 16 24.65 2.60 15.20
C SER A 16 25.96 3.06 15.86
N THR A 17 27.00 2.21 15.88
CA THR A 17 28.28 2.51 16.54
C THR A 17 29.30 3.22 15.63
N GLN A 18 29.17 3.13 14.31
CA GLN A 18 30.11 3.78 13.37
C GLN A 18 29.96 5.30 13.30
N ASN A 19 28.83 5.86 13.69
CA ASN A 19 28.59 7.32 13.68
C ASN A 19 28.90 8.00 15.04
N GLY A 20 29.45 7.26 16.01
CA GLY A 20 29.48 7.66 17.41
C GLY A 20 30.81 8.20 17.97
N GLU A 21 31.92 8.20 17.23
CA GLU A 21 33.23 8.63 17.75
C GLU A 21 34.11 9.24 16.65
N GLN A 22 34.06 10.57 16.49
CA GLN A 22 35.17 11.31 15.89
C GLN A 22 35.90 12.05 17.02
N PRO A 23 37.07 11.58 17.48
CA PRO A 23 37.95 12.43 18.25
C PRO A 23 38.44 13.53 17.33
N SER A 24 38.07 14.77 17.63
CA SER A 24 38.71 15.94 17.05
C SER A 24 40.14 16.00 17.56
N ASP A 25 41.11 15.65 16.71
CA ASP A 25 42.51 16.00 16.94
C ASP A 25 43.05 16.68 15.69
N ASP A 26 43.43 17.94 15.87
CA ASP A 26 44.13 18.79 14.90
C ASP A 26 45.45 18.12 14.49
N THR A 27 45.74 18.01 13.18
CA THR A 27 47.02 18.47 12.57
C THR A 27 46.93 18.43 11.03
N ASN A 28 47.33 19.55 10.43
CA ASN A 28 47.43 19.84 9.00
C ASN A 28 48.71 19.22 8.37
N ALA A 29 48.60 18.50 7.23
CA ALA A 29 49.47 18.63 6.04
C ALA A 29 49.33 17.48 5.01
N ASN A 30 48.82 17.85 3.83
CA ASN A 30 49.08 17.34 2.46
C ASN A 30 49.83 15.99 2.27
N ALA A 31 49.11 14.99 1.76
CA ALA A 31 49.69 14.00 0.83
C ALA A 31 48.60 13.37 -0.06
N ASN A 32 48.72 13.65 -1.36
CA ASN A 32 48.09 12.99 -2.51
C ASN A 32 47.75 11.51 -2.27
N THR A 33 46.47 11.18 -2.11
CA THR A 33 45.94 9.83 -2.29
C THR A 33 44.60 9.94 -2.99
N THR A 34 44.54 9.36 -4.19
CA THR A 34 43.35 9.07 -4.98
C THR A 34 42.26 8.51 -4.07
N THR A 35 41.33 9.37 -3.65
CA THR A 35 40.14 8.98 -2.89
C THR A 35 39.13 8.47 -3.90
N THR A 36 39.27 7.18 -4.24
CA THR A 36 38.16 6.37 -4.71
C THR A 36 36.96 6.69 -3.84
N ALA A 37 35.86 7.08 -4.48
CA ALA A 37 34.56 7.30 -3.87
C ALA A 37 34.11 6.03 -3.11
N ASN A 38 34.56 5.87 -1.87
CA ASN A 38 34.01 4.92 -0.91
C ASN A 38 32.93 5.68 -0.15
N GLY A 39 31.82 5.95 -0.85
CA GLY A 39 30.54 6.04 -0.16
C GLY A 39 30.36 4.70 0.53
N THR A 40 30.44 4.69 1.86
CA THR A 40 30.09 3.52 2.66
C THR A 40 28.66 3.17 2.28
N ASP A 41 28.54 2.13 1.48
CA ASP A 41 27.27 1.56 1.05
C ASP A 41 26.57 1.02 2.29
N THR A 42 25.82 1.89 2.97
CA THR A 42 25.03 1.61 4.16
C THR A 42 23.98 0.53 3.91
N SER A 43 23.73 0.16 2.64
CA SER A 43 22.81 -0.90 2.26
C SER A 43 23.38 -2.32 2.37
N ARG A 44 24.69 -2.49 2.56
CA ARG A 44 25.31 -3.82 2.69
C ARG A 44 24.73 -4.58 3.87
N GLY A 45 23.89 -5.57 3.58
CA GLY A 45 23.30 -6.48 4.58
C GLY A 45 21.80 -6.27 4.87
N LEU A 46 21.16 -5.26 4.26
CA LEU A 46 19.70 -5.09 4.34
C LEU A 46 19.00 -5.96 3.28
N THR A 47 18.25 -6.96 3.72
CA THR A 47 17.38 -7.75 2.83
C THR A 47 16.01 -7.09 2.67
N PRO A 48 15.29 -7.28 1.54
CA PRO A 48 13.92 -6.79 1.38
C PRO A 48 12.97 -7.24 2.51
N GLN A 49 13.17 -8.45 3.05
CA GLN A 49 12.39 -8.99 4.16
C GLN A 49 12.71 -8.28 5.49
N MET A 50 13.98 -7.90 5.72
CA MET A 50 14.36 -7.08 6.88
C MET A 50 13.82 -5.66 6.77
N LEU A 51 13.79 -5.09 5.57
CA LEU A 51 13.16 -3.78 5.31
C LEU A 51 11.65 -3.85 5.54
N SER A 52 10.98 -4.90 5.07
CA SER A 52 9.54 -5.11 5.33
C SER A 52 9.27 -5.29 6.84
N ALA A 53 10.13 -6.01 7.56
CA ALA A 53 10.01 -6.11 9.02
C ALA A 53 10.23 -4.76 9.73
N LEU A 54 11.04 -3.86 9.15
CA LEU A 54 11.32 -2.54 9.70
C LEU A 54 10.22 -1.52 9.39
N PHE A 55 9.67 -1.53 8.17
CA PHE A 55 8.65 -0.59 7.70
C PHE A 55 7.21 -1.09 7.92
N GLY A 56 7.04 -2.36 8.29
CA GLY A 56 5.73 -3.00 8.42
C GLY A 56 5.28 -3.70 7.13
N GLY A 57 4.07 -4.28 7.18
CA GLY A 57 3.40 -4.80 6.00
C GLY A 57 2.97 -3.69 5.03
N PRO A 58 2.30 -4.05 3.92
CA PRO A 58 1.71 -3.07 3.00
C PRO A 58 0.82 -2.08 3.74
N SER A 59 0.78 -0.83 3.28
CA SER A 59 -0.17 0.15 3.82
C SER A 59 -1.60 -0.19 3.43
N ASP A 60 -2.60 0.35 4.14
CA ASP A 60 -4.00 0.21 3.75
C ASP A 60 -4.24 0.68 2.30
N ALA A 61 -3.58 1.76 1.87
CA ALA A 61 -3.65 2.23 0.49
C ALA A 61 -3.07 1.23 -0.52
N ASP A 62 -2.03 0.49 -0.15
CA ASP A 62 -1.48 -0.58 -0.99
C ASP A 62 -2.42 -1.78 -1.05
N LEU A 63 -3.02 -2.16 0.09
CA LEU A 63 -4.01 -3.23 0.15
C LEU A 63 -5.28 -2.90 -0.66
N MET A 64 -5.76 -1.66 -0.57
CA MET A 64 -6.90 -1.17 -1.36
C MET A 64 -6.64 -1.29 -2.87
N LYS A 65 -5.44 -0.93 -3.33
CA LYS A 65 -5.05 -1.06 -4.74
C LYS A 65 -4.93 -2.52 -5.16
N ALA A 66 -4.27 -3.34 -4.34
CA ALA A 66 -4.08 -4.76 -4.61
C ALA A 66 -5.43 -5.51 -4.71
N ALA A 67 -6.39 -5.18 -3.85
CA ALA A 67 -7.73 -5.72 -3.94
C ALA A 67 -8.42 -5.32 -5.26
N MET A 68 -8.34 -4.04 -5.64
CA MET A 68 -8.95 -3.56 -6.90
C MET A 68 -8.33 -4.21 -8.14
N GLU A 69 -7.02 -4.42 -8.13
CA GLU A 69 -6.29 -5.15 -9.18
C GLU A 69 -6.77 -6.60 -9.27
N ALA A 70 -6.87 -7.31 -8.14
CA ALA A 70 -7.37 -8.67 -8.10
C ALA A 70 -8.80 -8.79 -8.64
N LEU A 71 -9.68 -7.84 -8.31
CA LEU A 71 -11.07 -7.83 -8.77
C LEU A 71 -11.20 -7.68 -10.30
N HIS A 72 -10.28 -6.96 -10.94
CA HIS A 72 -10.25 -6.74 -12.39
C HIS A 72 -9.40 -7.75 -13.16
N SER A 73 -8.66 -8.61 -12.48
CA SER A 73 -7.83 -9.62 -13.13
C SER A 73 -8.66 -10.80 -13.64
N ASP A 74 -8.38 -11.25 -14.86
CA ASP A 74 -8.96 -12.48 -15.44
C ASP A 74 -8.28 -13.75 -14.89
N GLU A 75 -7.12 -13.61 -14.25
CA GLU A 75 -6.34 -14.72 -13.67
C GLU A 75 -6.80 -15.12 -12.26
N VAL A 76 -7.68 -14.31 -11.65
CA VAL A 76 -8.22 -14.56 -10.30
C VAL A 76 -9.60 -15.17 -10.44
N ASP A 77 -9.79 -16.37 -9.88
CA ASP A 77 -11.10 -17.02 -9.87
C ASP A 77 -12.13 -16.28 -8.99
N LEU A 78 -13.41 -16.60 -9.19
CA LEU A 78 -14.51 -15.94 -8.50
C LEU A 78 -14.40 -16.05 -6.96
N GLU A 79 -13.98 -17.20 -6.44
CA GLU A 79 -13.85 -17.43 -4.99
C GLU A 79 -12.80 -16.48 -4.39
N ASN A 80 -11.63 -16.37 -5.01
CA ASN A 80 -10.59 -15.45 -4.59
C ASN A 80 -10.99 -13.98 -4.80
N LYS A 81 -11.80 -13.66 -5.81
CA LYS A 81 -12.40 -12.31 -5.95
C LYS A 81 -13.37 -11.99 -4.82
N MET A 82 -14.14 -12.96 -4.32
CA MET A 82 -15.02 -12.74 -3.17
C MET A 82 -14.22 -12.44 -1.90
N ILE A 83 -13.13 -13.19 -1.68
CA ILE A 83 -12.19 -12.90 -0.58
C ILE A 83 -11.57 -11.51 -0.74
N ALA A 84 -11.19 -11.10 -1.95
CA ALA A 84 -10.66 -9.78 -2.22
C ALA A 84 -11.69 -8.67 -1.92
N PHE A 85 -12.97 -8.88 -2.25
CA PHE A 85 -14.05 -7.96 -1.88
C PHE A 85 -14.24 -7.86 -0.37
N ASP A 86 -14.26 -8.98 0.35
CA ASP A 86 -14.42 -8.98 1.82
C ASP A 86 -13.26 -8.21 2.50
N ASN A 87 -12.03 -8.44 2.05
CA ASN A 87 -10.86 -7.71 2.57
C ASN A 87 -10.93 -6.22 2.22
N PHE A 88 -11.36 -5.88 1.00
CA PHE A 88 -11.50 -4.49 0.59
C PHE A 88 -12.60 -3.77 1.37
N GLU A 89 -13.71 -4.45 1.65
CA GLU A 89 -14.82 -3.88 2.39
C GLU A 89 -14.45 -3.60 3.85
N GLN A 90 -13.71 -4.50 4.51
CA GLN A 90 -13.18 -4.25 5.86
C GLN A 90 -12.31 -2.98 5.90
N LEU A 91 -11.51 -2.72 4.87
CA LEU A 91 -10.73 -1.47 4.80
C LEU A 91 -11.64 -0.25 4.68
N LEU A 92 -12.76 -0.36 3.95
CA LEU A 92 -13.71 0.73 3.72
C LEU A 92 -14.58 1.06 4.93
N GLU A 93 -14.64 0.21 5.96
CA GLU A 93 -15.30 0.55 7.23
C GLU A 93 -14.65 1.77 7.91
N SER A 94 -13.36 2.01 7.62
CA SER A 94 -12.67 3.23 8.04
C SER A 94 -12.96 4.39 7.10
N ILE A 95 -13.51 5.49 7.64
CA ILE A 95 -13.83 6.71 6.87
C ILE A 95 -12.57 7.30 6.19
N ASP A 96 -11.40 7.20 6.84
CA ASP A 96 -10.15 7.70 6.25
C ASP A 96 -9.76 6.90 5.01
N ASN A 97 -9.91 5.58 5.05
CA ASN A 97 -9.68 4.70 3.90
C ASN A 97 -10.75 4.87 2.82
N ALA A 98 -12.02 4.97 3.19
CA ALA A 98 -13.09 5.27 2.23
C ALA A 98 -12.82 6.60 1.49
N ASN A 99 -12.29 7.61 2.19
CA ASN A 99 -11.90 8.88 1.59
C ASN A 99 -10.67 8.79 0.67
N ASN A 100 -9.88 7.72 0.77
CA ASN A 100 -8.77 7.44 -0.14
C ASN A 100 -9.22 6.88 -1.50
N LEU A 101 -10.47 6.44 -1.66
CA LEU A 101 -10.98 5.98 -2.96
C LEU A 101 -10.80 7.01 -4.08
N GLU A 102 -10.97 8.30 -3.77
CA GLU A 102 -10.79 9.39 -4.73
C GLU A 102 -9.32 9.63 -5.11
N PRO A 103 -8.40 9.97 -4.18
CA PRO A 103 -7.01 10.22 -4.53
C PRO A 103 -6.28 8.98 -5.07
N LEU A 104 -6.77 7.77 -4.76
CA LEU A 104 -6.25 6.52 -5.32
C LEU A 104 -6.88 6.14 -6.67
N GLY A 105 -7.91 6.87 -7.14
CA GLY A 105 -8.58 6.59 -8.41
C GLY A 105 -9.41 5.31 -8.41
N LEU A 106 -9.88 4.85 -7.26
CA LEU A 106 -10.55 3.56 -7.07
C LEU A 106 -12.07 3.63 -7.21
N TRP A 107 -12.68 4.82 -7.20
CA TRP A 107 -14.13 4.96 -7.41
C TRP A 107 -14.59 4.41 -8.75
N THR A 108 -13.94 4.81 -9.84
CA THR A 108 -14.30 4.36 -11.19
C THR A 108 -14.24 2.84 -11.34
N PRO A 109 -13.13 2.16 -11.03
CA PRO A 109 -13.06 0.70 -11.16
C PRO A 109 -14.04 -0.01 -10.21
N LEU A 110 -14.25 0.48 -8.98
CA LEU A 110 -15.26 -0.10 -8.08
C LEU A 110 -16.68 -0.02 -8.66
N VAL A 111 -17.05 1.14 -9.20
CA VAL A 111 -18.40 1.38 -9.74
C VAL A 111 -18.62 0.64 -11.06
N GLN A 112 -17.57 0.42 -11.87
CA GLN A 112 -17.65 -0.42 -13.08
C GLN A 112 -18.04 -1.87 -12.76
N LEU A 113 -17.61 -2.42 -11.62
CA LEU A 113 -17.96 -3.78 -11.20
C LEU A 113 -19.47 -3.96 -10.92
N LEU A 114 -20.24 -2.88 -10.77
CA LEU A 114 -21.70 -2.93 -10.69
C LEU A 114 -22.36 -3.41 -12.00
N GLN A 115 -21.63 -3.44 -13.11
CA GLN A 115 -22.09 -3.94 -14.41
C GLN A 115 -21.48 -5.30 -14.78
N HIS A 116 -20.75 -5.95 -13.86
CA HIS A 116 -20.12 -7.24 -14.12
C HIS A 116 -21.16 -8.33 -14.47
N GLU A 117 -20.80 -9.32 -15.29
CA GLU A 117 -21.72 -10.40 -15.71
C GLU A 117 -22.16 -11.28 -14.54
N GLU A 118 -21.21 -11.63 -13.66
CA GLU A 118 -21.47 -12.37 -12.42
C GLU A 118 -22.28 -11.55 -11.41
N ALA A 119 -23.35 -12.15 -10.89
CA ALA A 119 -24.25 -11.48 -9.95
C ALA A 119 -23.59 -11.17 -8.60
N ASP A 120 -22.73 -12.06 -8.12
CA ASP A 120 -22.03 -11.89 -6.85
C ASP A 120 -21.02 -10.73 -6.92
N MET A 121 -20.33 -10.56 -8.05
CA MET A 121 -19.46 -9.41 -8.30
C MET A 121 -20.24 -8.08 -8.20
N ARG A 122 -21.41 -7.99 -8.84
CA ARG A 122 -22.25 -6.78 -8.75
C ARG A 122 -22.74 -6.53 -7.33
N ARG A 123 -23.14 -7.59 -6.62
CA ARG A 123 -23.62 -7.52 -5.23
C ARG A 123 -22.52 -6.97 -4.32
N MET A 124 -21.31 -7.52 -4.39
CA MET A 124 -20.21 -7.11 -3.53
C MET A 124 -19.69 -5.72 -3.88
N ALA A 125 -19.64 -5.34 -5.16
CA ALA A 125 -19.35 -3.96 -5.54
C ALA A 125 -20.37 -2.96 -4.94
N ALA A 126 -21.66 -3.29 -4.98
CA ALA A 126 -22.69 -2.46 -4.37
C ALA A 126 -22.56 -2.40 -2.84
N TRP A 127 -22.16 -3.51 -2.21
CA TRP A 127 -21.88 -3.59 -0.79
C TRP A 127 -20.72 -2.67 -0.39
N CYS A 128 -19.56 -2.78 -1.05
CA CYS A 128 -18.41 -1.90 -0.80
C CYS A 128 -18.74 -0.42 -1.01
N VAL A 129 -19.50 -0.09 -2.06
CA VAL A 129 -19.99 1.29 -2.28
C VAL A 129 -20.85 1.75 -1.10
N GLY A 130 -21.77 0.92 -0.64
CA GLY A 130 -22.63 1.19 0.53
C GLY A 130 -21.82 1.43 1.80
N THR A 131 -20.81 0.60 2.07
CA THR A 131 -19.91 0.74 3.22
C THR A 131 -19.13 2.05 3.14
N ALA A 132 -18.53 2.37 1.98
CA ALA A 132 -17.73 3.57 1.81
C ALA A 132 -18.51 4.89 2.01
N VAL A 133 -19.80 4.92 1.68
CA VAL A 133 -20.65 6.13 1.79
C VAL A 133 -21.40 6.23 3.12
N GLN A 134 -21.40 5.16 3.92
CA GLN A 134 -22.12 5.13 5.20
C GLN A 134 -21.54 6.20 6.14
N ASN A 135 -22.39 7.14 6.56
CA ASN A 135 -21.99 8.28 7.40
C ASN A 135 -20.81 9.11 6.83
N ASN A 136 -20.60 9.10 5.51
CA ASN A 136 -19.49 9.79 4.84
C ASN A 136 -19.99 10.67 3.68
N GLU A 137 -20.34 11.92 3.97
CA GLU A 137 -20.84 12.90 2.98
C GLU A 137 -19.86 13.11 1.82
N LYS A 138 -18.55 13.13 2.10
CA LYS A 138 -17.52 13.29 1.07
C LYS A 138 -17.54 12.14 0.06
N ALA A 139 -17.75 10.90 0.51
CA ALA A 139 -17.90 9.75 -0.38
C ALA A 139 -19.24 9.78 -1.14
N GLN A 140 -20.33 10.21 -0.49
CA GLN A 140 -21.65 10.36 -1.13
C GLN A 140 -21.60 11.31 -2.33
N ASP A 141 -20.95 12.47 -2.16
CA ASP A 141 -20.77 13.46 -3.24
C ASP A 141 -20.01 12.90 -4.44
N LYS A 142 -19.09 11.97 -4.21
CA LYS A 142 -18.28 11.35 -5.26
C LYS A 142 -19.01 10.26 -6.02
N VAL A 143 -19.77 9.41 -5.33
CA VAL A 143 -20.41 8.26 -5.99
C VAL A 143 -21.64 8.67 -6.80
N PHE A 144 -22.38 9.71 -6.39
CA PHE A 144 -23.64 10.13 -7.01
C PHE A 144 -23.55 10.35 -8.54
N PRO A 145 -22.58 11.14 -9.08
CA PRO A 145 -22.46 11.32 -10.53
C PRO A 145 -22.09 10.03 -11.28
N LEU A 146 -21.28 9.16 -10.68
CA LEU A 146 -20.81 7.92 -11.29
C LEU A 146 -21.93 6.88 -11.39
N ALA A 147 -22.69 6.69 -10.30
CA ALA A 147 -23.82 5.77 -10.26
C ALA A 147 -24.93 6.18 -11.25
N SER A 148 -25.22 7.49 -11.35
CA SER A 148 -26.19 8.03 -12.30
C SER A 148 -25.81 7.77 -13.76
N MET A 149 -24.51 7.80 -14.08
CA MET A 149 -24.02 7.50 -15.43
C MET A 149 -24.26 6.03 -15.81
N ILE A 150 -24.04 5.10 -14.88
CA ILE A 150 -24.24 3.66 -15.11
C ILE A 150 -25.71 3.30 -15.38
N VAL A 151 -26.64 3.87 -14.61
CA VAL A 151 -28.08 3.63 -14.79
C VAL A 151 -28.54 4.10 -16.17
N ARG A 152 -28.03 5.24 -16.64
CA ARG A 152 -28.37 5.79 -17.97
C ARG A 152 -27.86 4.96 -19.14
N LEU A 153 -26.72 4.29 -19.00
CA LEU A 153 -26.17 3.44 -20.07
C LEU A 153 -26.89 2.08 -20.19
N SER A 154 -27.71 1.74 -19.21
CA SER A 154 -28.43 0.45 -19.13
C SER A 154 -29.91 0.57 -19.56
N SER A 155 -30.35 1.77 -19.96
CA SER A 155 -31.72 2.12 -20.36
C SER A 155 -31.80 2.40 -21.85
#